data_AF-A0A4Q4DQS9-F1
#
_entry.id   AF-A0A4Q4DQS9-F1
#
_cell.length_a   1.000
_cell.length_b   1.000
_cell.length_c   1.000
_cell.angle_alpha   90.00
_cell.angle_beta   90.00
_cell.angle_gamma   90.00
#
_symmetry.space_group_name_H-M   'P 1'
#
loop_
_entity.id
_entity.type
_entity.pdbx_description
1 polymer ?
#
loop_
_entity_poly.entity_id
_entity_poly.type
_entity_poly.pdbx_seq_one_letter_code
_entity_poly.pdbx_strand_id
1 'polypeptide(L)'
;MGHFPCAAAALNPADDHVYSFSYDGDGKPILIHRDLESLVRSLITLKHFCEEREENEDLSPEELRTRVDSFDRLPFSEEASEWNRMYEEVVDGIF
;
A
#
# COMPACT_ATOMS: atom_id res chain seq x y z
N MET A 1 -6.38 -17.51 0.67
CA MET A 1 -7.10 -16.45 1.40
C MET A 1 -6.06 -15.48 1.90
N GLY A 2 -6.06 -14.23 1.41
CA GLY A 2 -5.20 -13.18 1.95
C GLY A 2 -5.76 -12.76 3.31
N HIS A 3 -5.04 -13.08 4.37
CA HIS A 3 -5.37 -12.61 5.72
C HIS A 3 -4.64 -11.28 5.90
N PHE A 4 -5.36 -10.17 5.90
CA PHE A 4 -4.87 -8.90 6.44
C PHE A 4 -5.25 -8.90 7.93
N PRO A 5 -4.33 -9.26 8.84
CA PRO A 5 -4.64 -9.25 10.26
C PRO A 5 -4.62 -7.77 10.68
N CYS A 6 -5.81 -7.22 10.98
CA CYS A 6 -6.02 -5.85 11.49
C CYS A 6 -6.07 -4.67 10.50
N ALA A 7 -6.48 -4.87 9.24
CA ALA A 7 -6.96 -3.76 8.42
C ALA A 7 -8.08 -4.19 7.48
N ALA A 8 -9.21 -3.49 7.52
CA ALA A 8 -10.25 -3.64 6.51
C ALA A 8 -10.09 -2.52 5.47
N ALA A 9 -9.94 -2.90 4.21
CA ALA A 9 -10.08 -1.97 3.09
C ALA A 9 -11.55 -1.92 2.68
N ALA A 10 -12.13 -0.72 2.56
CA ALA A 10 -13.47 -0.52 2.04
C ALA A 10 -13.45 0.30 0.76
N LEU A 11 -14.24 -0.11 -0.22
CA LEU A 11 -14.49 0.62 -1.45
C LEU A 11 -15.78 1.41 -1.28
N ASN A 12 -15.75 2.71 -1.56
CA ASN A 12 -16.95 3.50 -1.77
C ASN A 12 -17.33 3.45 -3.27
N PRO A 13 -18.39 2.73 -3.67
CA PRO A 13 -18.73 2.57 -5.09
C PRO A 13 -19.33 3.85 -5.72
N ALA A 14 -19.61 4.89 -4.93
CA ALA A 14 -20.14 6.14 -5.46
C ALA A 14 -19.05 7.03 -6.08
N ASP A 15 -17.80 6.91 -5.61
CA ASP A 15 -16.66 7.73 -6.02
C ASP A 15 -15.37 6.93 -6.26
N ASP A 16 -15.46 5.60 -6.19
CA ASP A 16 -14.37 4.61 -6.31
C ASP A 16 -13.25 4.71 -5.26
N HIS A 17 -13.39 5.58 -4.26
CA HIS A 17 -12.38 5.75 -3.22
C HIS A 17 -12.18 4.48 -2.40
N VAL A 18 -10.92 4.20 -2.06
CA VAL A 18 -10.55 3.09 -1.17
C VAL A 18 -10.09 3.66 0.17
N TYR A 19 -10.70 3.16 1.24
CA TYR A 19 -10.41 3.56 2.61
C TYR A 19 -9.83 2.41 3.42
N SER A 20 -8.92 2.72 4.35
CA SER A 20 -8.49 1.82 5.40
C SER A 20 -9.25 2.13 6.70
N PHE A 21 -9.58 1.08 7.44
CA PHE A 21 -10.09 1.16 8.81
C PHE A 21 -9.13 0.46 9.76
N SER A 22 -8.50 1.25 10.62
CA SER A 22 -7.66 0.74 11.72
C SER A 22 -8.53 0.38 12.92
N TYR A 23 -8.28 -0.79 13.51
CA TYR A 23 -9.01 -1.27 14.69
C TYR A 23 -8.75 -0.41 15.95
N ASP A 24 -7.58 0.22 16.03
CA ASP A 24 -7.12 1.01 17.19
C ASP A 24 -7.36 2.53 17.05
N GLY A 25 -8.05 2.95 15.99
CA GLY A 25 -8.30 4.37 15.68
C GLY A 25 -9.56 4.96 16.32
N ASP A 26 -9.81 6.25 16.06
CA ASP A 26 -11.02 6.97 16.47
C ASP A 26 -12.27 6.60 15.63
N GLY A 27 -12.17 5.54 14.82
CA GLY A 27 -13.20 5.08 13.90
C GLY A 27 -13.29 5.85 12.59
N LYS A 28 -12.40 6.83 12.34
CA LYS A 28 -12.39 7.55 11.06
C LYS A 28 -11.71 6.74 9.97
N PRO A 29 -12.35 6.56 8.81
CA PRO A 29 -11.70 5.95 7.66
C PRO A 29 -10.58 6.85 7.14
N ILE A 30 -9.48 6.23 6.76
CA ILE A 30 -8.36 6.90 6.10
C ILE A 30 -8.46 6.63 4.61
N LEU A 31 -8.49 7.68 3.78
CA LEU A 31 -8.44 7.52 2.33
C LEU A 31 -7.03 7.06 1.92
N ILE A 32 -6.91 5.87 1.34
CA ILE A 32 -5.63 5.26 0.97
C ILE A 32 -5.43 5.14 -0.55
N HIS A 33 -6.50 5.18 -1.34
CA HIS A 33 -6.41 5.32 -2.80
C HIS A 33 -7.55 6.17 -3.35
N ARG A 34 -7.23 6.92 -4.40
CA ARG A 34 -8.20 7.80 -5.07
C ARG A 34 -9.28 7.03 -5.85
N ASP A 35 -8.97 5.81 -6.28
CA ASP A 35 -9.85 4.95 -7.05
C ASP A 35 -9.37 3.48 -6.95
N LEU A 36 -10.23 2.53 -7.36
CA LEU A 36 -9.92 1.10 -7.37
C LEU A 36 -8.79 0.75 -8.34
N GLU A 37 -8.70 1.44 -9.48
CA GLU A 37 -7.65 1.24 -10.47
C GLU A 37 -6.27 1.50 -9.89
N SER A 38 -6.16 2.55 -9.08
CA SER A 38 -4.95 2.93 -8.36
C SER A 38 -4.54 1.87 -7.35
N LEU A 39 -5.47 1.37 -6.53
CA LEU A 39 -5.21 0.26 -5.61
C LEU A 39 -4.59 -0.94 -6.35
N VAL A 40 -5.24 -1.37 -7.44
CA VAL A 40 -4.77 -2.52 -8.22
C VAL A 40 -3.39 -2.26 -8.82
N ARG A 41 -3.14 -1.06 -9.36
CA ARG A 41 -1.83 -0.68 -9.90
C ARG A 41 -0.74 -0.65 -8.84
N SER A 42 -1.02 -0.14 -7.64
CA SER A 42 -0.07 -0.15 -6.53
C SER A 42 0.29 -1.56 -6.09
N LEU A 43 -0.70 -2.46 -6.00
CA LEU A 43 -0.46 -3.87 -5.64
C LEU A 43 0.37 -4.61 -6.72
N ILE A 44 0.11 -4.37 -8.00
CA ILE A 44 0.92 -4.91 -9.10
C ILE A 44 2.34 -4.36 -9.04
N THR A 45 2.49 -3.05 -8.80
CA THR A 45 3.79 -2.39 -8.68
C THR A 45 4.60 -2.97 -7.54
N LEU A 46 3.97 -3.18 -6.37
CA LEU A 46 4.58 -3.85 -5.23
C LEU A 46 5.04 -5.27 -5.60
N LYS A 47 4.17 -6.07 -6.22
CA LYS A 47 4.49 -7.46 -6.56
C LYS A 47 5.70 -7.54 -7.51
N HIS A 48 5.71 -6.74 -8.57
CA HIS A 48 6.84 -6.69 -9.50
C HIS A 48 8.11 -6.18 -8.82
N PHE A 49 7.99 -5.18 -7.94
CA PHE A 49 9.12 -4.67 -7.19
C PHE A 49 9.77 -5.74 -6.30
N CYS A 50 8.96 -6.54 -5.57
CA CYS A 50 9.48 -7.65 -4.77
C CYS A 50 10.21 -8.68 -5.64
N GLU A 51 9.65 -9.03 -6.81
CA GLU A 51 10.28 -9.96 -7.77
C GLU A 51 11.61 -9.39 -8.32
N GLU A 52 11.66 -8.10 -8.66
CA GLU A 52 12.89 -7.44 -9.11
C GLU A 52 13.97 -7.42 -8.01
N ARG A 53 13.57 -7.26 -6.73
CA ARG A 53 14.51 -7.29 -5.59
C ARG A 53 15.09 -8.68 -5.33
N GLU A 54 14.33 -9.75 -5.58
CA GLU A 54 14.85 -11.12 -5.52
C GLU A 54 15.98 -11.34 -6.54
N GLU A 55 15.90 -10.68 -7.70
CA GLU A 55 16.92 -10.75 -8.75
C GLU A 55 18.04 -9.71 -8.59
N ASN A 56 17.78 -8.62 -7.86
CA ASN A 56 18.69 -7.49 -7.67
C ASN A 56 18.62 -6.96 -6.22
N GLU A 57 19.47 -7.51 -5.35
CA GLU A 57 19.54 -7.13 -3.93
C GLU A 57 19.90 -5.65 -3.70
N ASP A 58 20.60 -5.01 -4.66
CA ASP A 58 21.01 -3.60 -4.59
C ASP A 58 19.87 -2.62 -4.94
N LEU A 59 18.72 -3.12 -5.37
CA LEU A 59 17.56 -2.29 -5.70
C LEU A 59 16.99 -1.65 -4.42
N SER A 60 17.00 -0.31 -4.39
CA SER A 60 16.57 0.47 -3.22
C SER A 60 15.07 0.34 -2.97
N PRO A 61 14.62 0.01 -1.73
CA PRO A 61 13.21 0.06 -1.34
C PRO A 61 12.53 1.39 -1.66
N GLU A 62 13.25 2.52 -1.62
CA GLU A 62 12.68 3.85 -1.92
C GLU A 62 12.11 3.96 -3.34
N GLU A 63 12.58 3.11 -4.27
CA GLU A 63 12.02 3.07 -5.61
C GLU A 63 10.57 2.60 -5.63
N LEU A 64 10.16 1.69 -4.74
CA LEU A 64 8.76 1.27 -4.62
C LEU A 64 7.87 2.47 -4.34
N ARG A 65 8.24 3.27 -3.34
CA ARG A 65 7.52 4.49 -2.97
C ARG A 65 7.47 5.47 -4.14
N THR A 66 8.60 5.68 -4.81
CA THR A 66 8.69 6.56 -5.98
C THR A 66 7.78 6.10 -7.13
N ARG A 67 7.76 4.80 -7.42
CA ARG A 67 6.93 4.21 -8.49
C ARG A 67 5.45 4.40 -8.19
N VAL A 68 5.01 4.13 -6.95
CA VAL A 68 3.61 4.31 -6.54
C VAL A 68 3.22 5.79 -6.49
N ASP A 69 4.03 6.65 -5.86
CA ASP A 69 3.78 8.11 -5.75
C ASP A 69 3.68 8.80 -7.12
N SER A 70 4.25 8.18 -8.17
CA SER A 70 4.15 8.69 -9.54
C SER A 70 2.71 8.71 -10.07
N PHE A 71 1.83 7.84 -9.56
CA PHE A 71 0.43 7.77 -9.99
C PHE A 71 -0.57 7.92 -8.84
N ASP A 72 -0.20 7.65 -7.60
CA ASP A 72 -1.04 7.86 -6.41
C ASP A 72 -0.21 8.16 -5.17
N ARG A 73 -0.49 9.31 -4.54
CA ARG A 73 0.23 9.82 -3.37
C ARG A 73 -0.42 9.47 -2.03
N LEU A 74 -1.65 8.95 -2.08
CA LEU A 74 -2.41 8.57 -0.88
C LEU A 74 -1.86 7.35 -0.14
N PRO A 75 -1.28 6.33 -0.80
CA PRO A 75 -0.81 5.12 -0.12
C PRO A 75 0.10 5.39 1.07
N PHE A 76 1.07 6.29 0.90
CA PHE A 76 2.07 6.59 1.92
C PHE A 76 1.83 7.93 2.65
N SER A 77 0.66 8.55 2.48
CA SER A 77 0.39 9.87 3.07
C SER A 77 0.19 9.83 4.58
N GLU A 78 -0.25 8.69 5.10
CA GLU A 78 -0.57 8.50 6.52
C GLU A 78 0.45 7.55 7.15
N GLU A 79 1.17 8.05 8.16
CA GLU A 79 2.29 7.34 8.80
C GLU A 79 1.87 5.95 9.29
N ALA A 80 0.71 5.85 9.94
CA ALA A 80 0.17 4.60 10.47
C ALA A 80 -0.58 3.72 9.44
N SER A 81 -0.42 3.97 8.14
CA SER A 81 -1.07 3.16 7.10
C SER A 81 -0.41 1.80 6.90
N GLU A 82 -1.21 0.81 6.49
CA GLU A 82 -0.71 -0.53 6.13
C GLU A 82 0.31 -0.49 4.98
N TRP A 83 0.25 0.51 4.12
CA TRP A 83 1.25 0.72 3.07
C TRP A 83 2.63 1.06 3.63
N ASN A 84 2.72 1.93 4.64
CA ASN A 84 3.98 2.21 5.31
C ASN A 84 4.49 0.97 6.07
N ARG A 85 3.59 0.20 6.70
CA ARG A 85 3.95 -1.07 7.34
C ARG A 85 4.50 -2.09 6.34
N MET A 86 3.82 -2.30 5.22
CA MET A 86 4.30 -3.21 4.16
C MET A 86 5.61 -2.72 3.54
N TYR A 87 5.80 -1.41 3.43
CA TYR A 87 7.07 -0.83 2.99
C TYR A 87 8.21 -1.13 3.97
N GLU A 88 7.97 -1.03 5.28
CA GLU A 88 8.95 -1.43 6.31
C GLU A 88 9.30 -2.92 6.20
N GLU A 89 8.32 -3.80 5.99
CA GLU A 89 8.54 -5.23 5.74
C GLU A 89 9.43 -5.45 4.50
N VAL A 90 9.22 -4.68 3.43
CA VAL A 90 10.09 -4.69 2.24
C VAL A 90 11.50 -4.20 2.57
N VAL A 91 11.64 -3.11 3.32
CA VAL A 91 12.96 -2.60 3.76
C VAL A 91 13.72 -3.66 4.57
N ASP A 92 13.02 -4.35 5.46
CA ASP A 92 13.57 -5.37 6.35
C ASP A 92 13.85 -6.72 5.66
N GLY A 93 13.43 -6.89 4.39
CA GLY A 93 13.64 -8.13 3.65
C GLY A 93 12.65 -9.24 4.02
N ILE A 94 11.49 -8.88 4.57
CA ILE A 94 10.47 -9.81 5.08
C ILE A 94 9.27 -9.76 4.12
N PHE A 95 9.32 -10.49 3.00
CA PHE A 95 8.24 -10.54 2.01
C PHE A 95 8.18 -11.88 1.27
#